data_AF-A0A2N9N5P8-F1
#
_entry.id   AF-A0A2N9N5P8-F1
#
_cell.length_a   1.000
_cell.length_b   1.000
_cell.length_c   1.000
_cell.angle_alpha   90.00
_cell.angle_beta   90.00
_cell.angle_gamma   90.00
#
_symmetry.space_group_name_H-M   'P 1'
#
loop_
_entity.id
_entity.type
_entity.pdbx_description
1 polymer ?
#
loop_
_entity_poly.entity_id
_entity_poly.type
_entity_poly.pdbx_seq_one_letter_code
_entity_poly.pdbx_strand_id
1 'polypeptide(L)'
;MIDAWLPDAFLNPHGYPSHEWVQPFSEYTGWVQSRQGANTGRAWWIPRGWFTSMGYLRDETHPYSKVVAFAIQDKIVEAERSVPGLLPLEARMNSRYERFGQRWQPKDMFQPIVNGIRIYMSLKGSGAGGRGGAGAAGGDAGAGAGTPGSGGVSGLSADITWDAAYTEAPDETAHGDYMKLMASAGLAFDYVHLKYLAEGDLRVTRTERDAAGGVQWRVERARPILPVGTKPLPVAGTGEGQ
;
A
#
# COMPACT_ATOMS: atom_id res chain seq x y z
N MET A 1 -5.52 15.81 20.87
CA MET A 1 -4.09 15.74 21.30
C MET A 1 -3.37 14.52 20.71
N ILE A 2 -4.05 13.42 20.38
CA ILE A 2 -3.44 12.22 19.77
C ILE A 2 -3.13 12.40 18.26
N ASP A 3 -3.91 13.23 17.56
CA ASP A 3 -3.79 13.48 16.12
C ASP A 3 -2.46 14.14 15.72
N ALA A 4 -1.85 14.93 16.61
CA ALA A 4 -0.55 15.55 16.37
C ALA A 4 0.58 14.52 16.20
N TRP A 5 0.39 13.32 16.75
CA TRP A 5 1.38 12.22 16.76
C TRP A 5 1.06 11.12 15.75
N LEU A 6 -0.01 11.28 14.95
CA LEU A 6 -0.32 10.30 13.91
C LEU A 6 0.73 10.39 12.78
N PRO A 7 1.19 9.22 12.26
CA PRO A 7 2.29 9.17 11.31
C PRO A 7 1.83 9.61 9.91
N ASP A 8 2.74 10.19 9.13
CA ASP A 8 2.47 10.49 7.71
C ASP A 8 2.37 9.22 6.87
N ALA A 9 3.14 8.18 7.25
CA ALA A 9 3.19 6.89 6.60
C ALA A 9 2.96 5.76 7.63
N PHE A 10 2.14 4.77 7.27
CA PHE A 10 1.99 3.53 8.04
C PHE A 10 2.27 2.34 7.13
N LEU A 11 3.26 1.53 7.52
CA LEU A 11 3.66 0.36 6.75
C LEU A 11 3.35 -0.90 7.56
N ASN A 12 2.84 -1.91 6.86
CA ASN A 12 2.77 -3.27 7.37
C ASN A 12 3.58 -4.18 6.43
N PRO A 13 4.93 -4.16 6.52
CA PRO A 13 5.77 -5.02 5.72
C PRO A 13 5.57 -6.46 6.19
N HIS A 14 4.78 -7.21 5.43
CA HIS A 14 4.46 -8.59 5.74
C HIS A 14 5.53 -9.50 5.14
N GLY A 15 6.12 -10.33 5.99
CA GLY A 15 7.31 -11.14 5.73
C GLY A 15 7.92 -11.58 7.04
N TYR A 16 7.14 -12.33 7.81
CA TYR A 16 7.56 -12.91 9.07
C TYR A 16 7.94 -14.36 8.78
N PRO A 17 9.23 -14.73 8.85
CA PRO A 17 9.65 -16.11 8.64
C PRO A 17 8.82 -17.05 9.51
N SER A 18 8.20 -18.04 8.87
CA SER A 18 7.39 -19.08 9.53
C SER A 18 6.09 -18.60 10.24
N HIS A 19 5.52 -17.44 9.90
CA HIS A 19 4.28 -16.95 10.55
C HIS A 19 2.99 -17.50 9.94
N GLU A 20 2.99 -17.85 8.65
CA GLU A 20 1.88 -18.61 8.09
C GLU A 20 2.08 -20.10 8.38
N TRP A 21 0.97 -20.81 8.50
CA TRP A 21 0.94 -22.20 8.88
C TRP A 21 1.75 -23.02 7.87
N VAL A 22 2.93 -23.51 8.27
CA VAL A 22 3.69 -24.49 7.51
C VAL A 22 2.86 -25.75 7.46
N GLN A 23 2.00 -25.90 6.44
CA GLN A 23 1.36 -27.18 6.15
C GLN A 23 2.42 -28.03 5.45
N PRO A 24 2.92 -29.11 6.08
CA PRO A 24 4.04 -29.88 5.53
C PRO A 24 3.73 -30.66 4.22
N PHE A 25 2.60 -30.37 3.55
CA PHE A 25 2.09 -31.07 2.37
C PHE A 25 1.22 -30.22 1.43
N SER A 26 1.37 -28.90 1.32
CA SER A 26 0.43 -28.09 0.51
C SER A 26 0.76 -28.04 -1.00
N GLU A 27 0.60 -29.19 -1.68
CA GLU A 27 -0.10 -29.19 -2.98
C GLU A 27 -1.60 -28.90 -2.73
N TYR A 28 -1.90 -27.70 -2.21
CA TYR A 28 -3.25 -27.13 -2.06
C TYR A 28 -4.41 -28.12 -1.97
N THR A 29 -4.55 -28.81 -0.83
CA THR A 29 -5.84 -29.40 -0.48
C THR A 29 -6.81 -28.25 -0.25
N GLY A 30 -7.75 -28.05 -1.18
CA GLY A 30 -8.83 -27.08 -1.06
C GLY A 30 -9.69 -27.39 0.16
N TRP A 31 -9.42 -26.74 1.28
CA TRP A 31 -10.33 -26.73 2.40
C TRP A 31 -11.53 -25.87 2.04
N VAL A 32 -12.64 -26.55 1.77
CA VAL A 32 -13.97 -25.95 1.73
C VAL A 32 -14.28 -25.43 3.13
N GLN A 33 -13.94 -24.18 3.41
CA GLN A 33 -14.21 -23.51 4.69
C GLN A 33 -15.72 -23.37 4.96
N SER A 34 -16.57 -23.49 3.94
CA SER A 34 -18.02 -23.58 4.08
C SER A 34 -18.64 -24.33 2.90
N ARG A 35 -19.68 -25.17 3.17
CA ARG A 35 -20.51 -25.81 2.13
C ARG A 35 -21.49 -24.82 1.46
N GLN A 36 -21.52 -23.57 1.91
CA GLN A 36 -22.34 -22.48 1.37
C GLN A 36 -21.47 -21.62 0.45
N GLY A 37 -21.22 -22.14 -0.75
CA GLY A 37 -20.52 -21.42 -1.82
C GLY A 37 -19.04 -21.78 -1.94
N ALA A 38 -18.68 -22.40 -3.06
CA ALA A 38 -17.31 -22.86 -3.37
C ALA A 38 -16.29 -21.74 -3.64
N ASN A 39 -16.67 -20.46 -3.56
CA ASN A 39 -15.86 -19.34 -4.03
C ASN A 39 -15.00 -18.67 -2.95
N THR A 40 -15.42 -18.63 -1.68
CA THR A 40 -14.63 -17.96 -0.63
C THR A 40 -13.36 -18.73 -0.25
N GLY A 41 -13.38 -20.07 -0.36
CA GLY A 41 -12.25 -20.92 -0.01
C GLY A 41 -11.19 -21.12 -1.11
N ARG A 42 -11.32 -20.51 -2.30
CA ARG A 42 -10.40 -20.76 -3.44
C ARG A 42 -9.38 -19.65 -3.70
N ALA A 43 -9.69 -18.43 -3.31
CA ALA A 43 -8.97 -17.26 -3.80
C ALA A 43 -7.65 -16.98 -3.04
N TRP A 44 -7.51 -17.54 -1.84
CA TRP A 44 -6.33 -17.43 -0.97
C TRP A 44 -5.31 -18.55 -1.14
N TRP A 45 -5.59 -19.46 -2.07
CA TRP A 45 -4.96 -20.76 -2.11
C TRP A 45 -4.15 -21.02 -3.39
N ILE A 46 -3.53 -20.00 -3.98
CA ILE A 46 -2.46 -20.22 -4.97
C ILE A 46 -1.27 -19.38 -4.53
N PRO A 47 -0.04 -19.93 -4.47
CA PRO A 47 1.11 -19.18 -4.02
C PRO A 47 1.27 -17.98 -4.94
N ARG A 48 1.34 -16.80 -4.34
CA ARG A 48 1.66 -15.56 -5.05
C ARG A 48 3.17 -15.37 -4.97
N GLY A 49 3.69 -14.59 -5.90
CA GLY A 49 5.04 -14.04 -5.75
C GLY A 49 5.04 -12.97 -4.66
N TRP A 50 6.09 -12.16 -4.68
CA TRP A 50 6.11 -10.91 -3.96
C TRP A 50 4.94 -10.04 -4.42
N PHE A 51 4.17 -9.48 -3.50
CA PHE A 51 3.17 -8.49 -3.87
C PHE A 51 3.06 -7.36 -2.86
N THR A 52 2.69 -6.20 -3.38
CA THR A 52 2.47 -4.99 -2.60
C THR A 52 1.00 -4.59 -2.70
N SER A 53 0.45 -3.97 -1.67
CA SER A 53 -0.92 -3.47 -1.62
C SER A 53 -0.91 -2.06 -1.04
N MET A 54 -1.63 -1.16 -1.71
CA MET A 54 -1.76 0.23 -1.30
C MET A 54 -3.07 0.81 -1.82
N GLY A 55 -3.46 1.96 -1.28
CA GLY A 55 -4.72 2.62 -1.64
C GLY A 55 -4.56 4.12 -1.76
N TYR A 56 -5.57 4.75 -2.37
CA TYR A 56 -5.70 6.20 -2.39
C TYR A 56 -7.16 6.60 -2.28
N LEU A 57 -7.38 7.79 -1.76
CA LEU A 57 -8.69 8.41 -1.62
C LEU A 57 -9.04 9.19 -2.89
N ARG A 58 -10.29 9.05 -3.32
CA ARG A 58 -10.85 9.74 -4.48
C ARG A 58 -12.03 10.59 -4.02
N ASP A 59 -11.70 11.63 -3.28
CA ASP A 59 -12.62 12.67 -2.83
C ASP A 59 -11.97 14.06 -2.92
N GLU A 60 -12.82 15.09 -2.86
CA GLU A 60 -12.40 16.49 -3.02
C GLU A 60 -11.61 17.03 -1.83
N THR A 61 -11.77 16.44 -0.64
CA THR A 61 -11.07 16.87 0.58
C THR A 61 -9.63 16.35 0.64
N HIS A 62 -9.31 15.29 -0.10
CA HIS A 62 -7.97 14.70 -0.19
C HIS A 62 -7.37 14.79 -1.62
N PRO A 63 -7.23 15.99 -2.19
CA PRO A 63 -6.89 16.17 -3.61
C PRO A 63 -5.49 15.65 -3.98
N TYR A 64 -4.59 15.53 -3.00
CA TYR A 64 -3.24 15.00 -3.22
C TYR A 64 -3.15 13.47 -3.11
N SER A 65 -4.18 12.78 -2.62
CA SER A 65 -4.06 11.36 -2.25
C SER A 65 -3.68 10.50 -3.45
N LYS A 66 -4.33 10.74 -4.60
CA LYS A 66 -4.00 10.05 -5.85
C LYS A 66 -2.57 10.32 -6.30
N VAL A 67 -2.13 11.58 -6.35
CA VAL A 67 -0.79 11.90 -6.87
C VAL A 67 0.32 11.36 -5.97
N VAL A 68 0.13 11.36 -4.65
CA VAL A 68 1.05 10.76 -3.69
C VAL A 68 1.14 9.24 -3.91
N ALA A 69 0.00 8.55 -3.95
CA ALA A 69 -0.03 7.09 -4.08
C ALA A 69 0.60 6.60 -5.39
N PHE A 70 0.30 7.24 -6.53
CA PHE A 70 0.92 6.85 -7.81
C PHE A 70 2.41 7.18 -7.85
N ALA A 71 2.86 8.30 -7.27
CA ALA A 71 4.29 8.60 -7.19
C ALA A 71 5.07 7.60 -6.33
N ILE A 72 4.47 7.12 -5.23
CA ILE A 72 5.05 6.08 -4.39
C ILE A 72 5.02 4.73 -5.13
N GLN A 73 3.92 4.38 -5.80
CA GLN A 73 3.81 3.17 -6.62
C GLN A 73 4.94 3.10 -7.65
N ASP A 74 5.18 4.17 -8.41
CA ASP A 74 6.22 4.20 -9.43
C ASP A 74 7.62 3.96 -8.84
N LYS A 75 7.90 4.55 -7.66
CA LYS A 75 9.15 4.36 -6.93
C LYS A 75 9.31 2.94 -6.39
N ILE A 76 8.24 2.34 -5.86
CA ILE A 76 8.22 0.94 -5.40
C ILE A 76 8.57 0.03 -6.56
N VAL A 77 7.88 0.20 -7.69
CA VAL A 77 8.13 -0.57 -8.92
C VAL A 77 9.58 -0.45 -9.36
N GLU A 78 10.14 0.76 -9.41
CA GLU A 78 11.52 0.99 -9.81
C GLU A 78 12.51 0.31 -8.87
N ALA A 79 12.32 0.47 -7.56
CA ALA A 79 13.19 -0.10 -6.54
C ALA A 79 13.15 -1.64 -6.54
N GLU A 80 11.96 -2.23 -6.55
CA GLU A 80 11.78 -3.68 -6.55
C GLU A 80 12.32 -4.33 -7.84
N ARG A 81 12.09 -3.72 -9.00
CA ARG A 81 12.68 -4.19 -10.27
C ARG A 81 14.21 -4.20 -10.25
N SER A 82 14.81 -3.34 -9.44
CA SER A 82 16.26 -3.24 -9.29
C SER A 82 16.83 -4.30 -8.34
N VAL A 83 15.99 -5.07 -7.63
CA VAL A 83 16.41 -6.18 -6.78
C VAL A 83 16.82 -7.38 -7.64
N PRO A 84 18.10 -7.81 -7.62
CA PRO A 84 18.55 -8.94 -8.41
C PRO A 84 17.79 -10.22 -8.07
N GLY A 85 17.20 -10.86 -9.08
CA GLY A 85 16.46 -12.12 -8.92
C GLY A 85 14.96 -11.97 -8.63
N LEU A 86 14.46 -10.75 -8.32
CA LEU A 86 13.04 -10.55 -8.03
C LEU A 86 12.17 -10.70 -9.28
N LEU A 87 12.54 -10.07 -10.40
CA LEU A 87 11.79 -10.22 -11.66
C LEU A 87 11.70 -11.67 -12.18
N PRO A 88 12.78 -12.47 -12.17
CA PRO A 88 12.68 -13.90 -12.46
C PRO A 88 11.74 -14.68 -11.53
N LEU A 89 11.73 -14.37 -10.23
CA LEU A 89 10.78 -14.93 -9.27
C LEU A 89 9.34 -14.55 -9.65
N GLU A 90 9.09 -13.27 -9.87
CA GLU A 90 7.78 -12.74 -10.25
C GLU A 90 7.27 -13.38 -11.54
N ALA A 91 8.09 -13.43 -12.60
CA ALA A 91 7.71 -14.06 -13.86
C ALA A 91 7.29 -15.53 -13.67
N ARG A 92 8.02 -16.28 -12.85
CA ARG A 92 7.70 -17.68 -12.53
C ARG A 92 6.38 -17.78 -11.77
N MET A 93 6.17 -16.94 -10.76
CA MET A 93 4.95 -16.98 -9.94
C MET A 93 3.73 -16.49 -10.71
N ASN A 94 3.86 -15.43 -11.51
CA ASN A 94 2.82 -14.92 -12.39
C ASN A 94 2.38 -15.99 -13.41
N SER A 95 3.32 -16.77 -13.97
CA SER A 95 2.99 -17.89 -14.86
C SER A 95 2.23 -19.02 -14.15
N ARG A 96 2.59 -19.34 -12.91
CA ARG A 96 1.86 -20.33 -12.10
C ARG A 96 0.45 -19.83 -11.76
N TYR A 97 0.34 -18.58 -11.35
CA TYR A 97 -0.93 -17.95 -11.00
C TYR A 97 -1.86 -17.84 -12.22
N GLU A 98 -1.32 -17.56 -13.41
CA GLU A 98 -2.08 -17.63 -14.67
C GLU A 98 -2.58 -19.04 -14.93
N ARG A 99 -1.66 -20.02 -14.96
CA ARG A 99 -1.94 -21.40 -15.35
C ARG A 99 -2.97 -22.07 -14.46
N PHE A 100 -2.86 -21.88 -13.15
CA PHE A 100 -3.68 -22.58 -12.16
C PHE A 100 -4.85 -21.75 -11.63
N GLY A 101 -4.86 -20.43 -11.86
CA GLY A 101 -5.87 -19.53 -11.33
C GLY A 101 -6.54 -18.68 -12.40
N GLN A 102 -5.86 -17.63 -12.85
CA GLN A 102 -6.43 -16.58 -13.70
C GLN A 102 -7.06 -17.12 -14.99
N ARG A 103 -6.47 -18.16 -15.60
CA ARG A 103 -7.03 -18.80 -16.80
C ARG A 103 -8.44 -19.36 -16.59
N TRP A 104 -8.76 -19.81 -15.38
CA TRP A 104 -10.03 -20.42 -15.02
C TRP A 104 -11.00 -19.43 -14.38
N GLN A 105 -10.48 -18.42 -13.67
CA GLN A 105 -11.27 -17.39 -12.99
C GLN A 105 -10.67 -15.98 -13.24
N PRO A 106 -10.76 -15.45 -14.47
CA PRO A 106 -10.05 -14.22 -14.85
C PRO A 106 -10.54 -12.97 -14.13
N LYS A 107 -11.79 -12.96 -13.63
CA LYS A 107 -12.35 -11.85 -12.85
C LYS A 107 -11.88 -11.88 -11.39
N ASP A 108 -11.88 -13.04 -10.77
CA ASP A 108 -11.60 -13.20 -9.33
C ASP A 108 -10.10 -13.36 -9.03
N MET A 109 -9.33 -13.84 -10.00
CA MET A 109 -7.88 -14.07 -9.89
C MET A 109 -7.10 -13.11 -10.80
N PHE A 110 -7.58 -11.86 -10.88
CA PHE A 110 -6.91 -10.79 -11.60
C PHE A 110 -5.52 -10.49 -10.99
N GLN A 111 -4.54 -10.23 -11.86
CA GLN A 111 -3.17 -9.91 -11.48
C GLN A 111 -2.87 -8.44 -11.80
N PRO A 112 -2.87 -7.52 -10.82
CA PRO A 112 -2.53 -6.13 -11.04
C PRO A 112 -1.01 -5.96 -11.15
N ILE A 113 -0.48 -6.20 -12.35
CA ILE A 113 0.97 -6.12 -12.62
C ILE A 113 1.30 -4.75 -13.20
N VAL A 114 2.17 -4.03 -12.51
CA VAL A 114 2.76 -2.76 -12.97
C VAL A 114 4.23 -3.03 -13.27
N ASN A 115 4.61 -3.00 -14.55
CA ASN A 115 6.00 -3.17 -14.95
C ASN A 115 6.66 -4.45 -14.39
N GLY A 116 5.93 -5.57 -14.34
CA GLY A 116 6.43 -6.86 -13.86
C GLY A 116 6.36 -7.07 -12.35
N ILE A 117 5.95 -6.06 -11.58
CA ILE A 117 5.73 -6.13 -10.14
C ILE A 117 4.23 -6.19 -9.85
N ARG A 118 3.81 -7.05 -8.91
CA ARG A 118 2.39 -7.15 -8.52
C ARG A 118 2.03 -6.12 -7.45
N ILE A 119 1.19 -5.14 -7.80
CA ILE A 119 0.73 -4.10 -6.88
C ILE A 119 -0.80 -4.01 -6.88
N TYR A 120 -1.41 -4.44 -5.79
CA TYR A 120 -2.84 -4.28 -5.53
C TYR A 120 -3.15 -2.84 -5.15
N MET A 121 -3.58 -2.05 -6.13
CA MET A 121 -4.12 -0.71 -5.91
C MET A 121 -5.36 -0.52 -6.79
N SER A 122 -6.47 -0.07 -6.20
CA SER A 122 -7.73 0.13 -6.92
C SER A 122 -7.58 1.19 -8.03
N LEU A 123 -8.01 0.89 -9.25
CA LEU A 123 -8.05 1.86 -10.36
C LEU A 123 -8.98 3.06 -10.09
N LYS A 124 -10.01 2.83 -9.26
CA LYS A 124 -10.91 3.86 -8.74
C LYS A 124 -10.72 3.86 -7.23
N GLY A 125 -9.92 4.80 -6.72
CA GLY A 125 -9.68 4.97 -5.28
C GLY A 125 -10.96 5.10 -4.44
N SER A 126 -10.82 5.01 -3.12
CA SER A 126 -11.95 4.96 -2.18
C SER A 126 -12.59 6.32 -1.90
N GLY A 127 -13.91 6.35 -1.71
CA GLY A 127 -14.62 7.57 -1.33
C GLY A 127 -14.51 7.89 0.17
N ALA A 128 -14.72 9.15 0.54
CA ALA A 128 -14.55 9.70 1.90
C ALA A 128 -15.38 9.02 3.03
N GLY A 129 -16.37 8.19 2.69
CA GLY A 129 -17.16 7.40 3.66
C GLY A 129 -16.50 6.10 4.11
N GLY A 130 -15.43 5.66 3.43
CA GLY A 130 -14.62 4.52 3.84
C GLY A 130 -13.59 4.94 4.86
N ARG A 131 -13.98 5.01 6.14
CA ARG A 131 -13.02 5.19 7.24
C ARG A 131 -11.91 4.14 7.14
N GLY A 132 -10.70 4.58 6.84
CA GLY A 132 -9.44 3.86 7.07
C GLY A 132 -9.40 2.45 6.50
N GLY A 133 -8.97 2.32 5.25
CA GLY A 133 -8.52 1.05 4.72
C GLY A 133 -8.46 1.09 3.21
N ALA A 134 -7.43 0.49 2.62
CA ALA A 134 -7.43 0.08 1.23
C ALA A 134 -8.73 -0.69 0.93
N GLY A 135 -9.76 0.00 0.43
CA GLY A 135 -11.12 -0.52 0.49
C GLY A 135 -12.14 0.45 -0.07
N ALA A 136 -12.20 0.52 -1.41
CA ALA A 136 -13.49 0.65 -2.07
C ALA A 136 -13.44 -0.13 -3.39
N ALA A 137 -14.04 -1.31 -3.39
CA ALA A 137 -14.94 -1.67 -4.46
C ALA A 137 -16.32 -1.13 -4.05
N GLY A 138 -16.98 -0.45 -4.99
CA GLY A 138 -18.18 0.36 -4.74
C GLY A 138 -19.41 -0.43 -4.30
N GLY A 139 -20.39 0.32 -3.79
CA GLY A 139 -21.68 -0.18 -3.35
C GLY A 139 -22.51 -0.83 -4.46
N ASP A 140 -23.41 -1.69 -3.97
CA ASP A 140 -24.62 -2.22 -4.57
C ASP A 140 -24.51 -2.96 -5.91
N ALA A 141 -23.83 -4.11 -5.89
CA ALA A 141 -24.22 -5.26 -6.71
C ALA A 141 -23.61 -6.56 -6.15
N GLY A 142 -24.46 -7.43 -5.60
CA GLY A 142 -24.23 -8.88 -5.49
C GLY A 142 -23.02 -9.34 -4.67
N ALA A 143 -23.29 -9.97 -3.53
CA ALA A 143 -22.30 -10.74 -2.78
C ALA A 143 -21.54 -11.73 -3.70
N GLY A 144 -20.30 -11.41 -4.05
CA GLY A 144 -19.46 -12.20 -4.93
C GLY A 144 -18.02 -11.71 -4.93
N ALA A 145 -17.16 -12.43 -4.19
CA ALA A 145 -15.70 -12.39 -4.22
C ALA A 145 -15.05 -10.98 -4.20
N GLY A 146 -14.94 -10.39 -3.02
CA GLY A 146 -13.96 -9.33 -2.79
C GLY A 146 -12.53 -9.82 -3.04
N THR A 147 -11.67 -8.94 -3.54
CA THR A 147 -10.24 -9.21 -3.74
C THR A 147 -9.63 -9.74 -2.44
N PRO A 148 -9.06 -10.95 -2.43
CA PRO A 148 -8.54 -11.56 -1.22
C PRO A 148 -7.21 -10.89 -0.82
N GLY A 149 -7.24 -10.06 0.22
CA GLY A 149 -6.06 -9.54 0.93
C GLY A 149 -5.88 -8.04 0.97
N SER A 150 -6.87 -7.28 0.52
CA SER A 150 -6.89 -5.83 0.73
C SER A 150 -7.42 -5.45 2.12
N GLY A 151 -7.12 -6.23 3.16
CA GLY A 151 -7.45 -5.87 4.53
C GLY A 151 -6.63 -4.65 4.91
N GLY A 152 -7.14 -3.44 4.63
CA GLY A 152 -6.47 -2.21 4.99
C GLY A 152 -6.17 -2.17 6.49
N VAL A 153 -5.08 -1.49 6.84
CA VAL A 153 -4.73 -1.23 8.23
C VAL A 153 -5.87 -0.40 8.84
N SER A 154 -6.62 -1.01 9.74
CA SER A 154 -7.72 -0.34 10.44
C SER A 154 -7.15 0.69 11.44
N GLY A 155 -7.83 1.82 11.59
CA GLY A 155 -7.47 2.86 12.57
C GLY A 155 -6.58 4.00 12.05
N LEU A 156 -6.29 4.07 10.75
CA LEU A 156 -5.57 5.20 10.15
C LEU A 156 -6.50 6.41 9.91
N SER A 157 -6.00 7.62 10.17
CA SER A 157 -6.69 8.86 9.84
C SER A 157 -6.37 9.29 8.42
N ALA A 158 -7.41 9.43 7.59
CA ALA A 158 -7.31 9.90 6.21
C ALA A 158 -6.74 11.32 6.09
N ASP A 159 -6.99 12.16 7.10
CA ASP A 159 -6.53 13.56 7.13
C ASP A 159 -5.01 13.65 7.38
N ILE A 160 -4.41 12.60 7.96
CA ILE A 160 -3.06 12.67 8.54
C ILE A 160 -2.10 11.63 7.96
N THR A 161 -2.54 10.39 7.75
CA THR A 161 -1.75 9.31 7.17
C THR A 161 -2.06 9.18 5.69
N TRP A 162 -1.16 9.68 4.85
CA TRP A 162 -1.34 9.78 3.40
C TRP A 162 -0.65 8.67 2.62
N ASP A 163 0.22 7.92 3.29
CA ASP A 163 0.90 6.75 2.77
C ASP A 163 0.57 5.56 3.67
N ALA A 164 -0.07 4.54 3.11
CA ALA A 164 -0.43 3.33 3.81
C ALA A 164 -0.25 2.15 2.87
N ALA A 165 0.70 1.29 3.20
CA ALA A 165 1.12 0.23 2.30
C ALA A 165 1.47 -1.05 3.06
N TYR A 166 1.35 -2.15 2.33
CA TYR A 166 1.51 -3.52 2.80
C TYR A 166 2.29 -4.29 1.75
N THR A 167 3.22 -5.13 2.17
CA THR A 167 3.87 -6.13 1.29
C THR A 167 3.41 -7.51 1.71
N GLU A 168 3.56 -8.52 0.87
CA GLU A 168 3.53 -9.94 1.25
C GLU A 168 4.71 -10.64 0.59
N ALA A 169 5.48 -11.33 1.42
CA ALA A 169 6.60 -12.14 1.00
C ALA A 169 6.20 -13.63 0.99
N PRO A 170 6.50 -14.40 -0.07
CA PRO A 170 6.42 -15.85 -0.03
C PRO A 170 7.59 -16.45 0.80
N ASP A 171 7.65 -16.14 2.10
CA ASP A 171 8.80 -16.36 2.98
C ASP A 171 8.62 -17.45 4.05
N GLU A 172 7.52 -18.21 3.99
CA GLU A 172 7.11 -19.17 5.04
C GLU A 172 8.16 -20.26 5.28
N THR A 173 8.84 -20.67 4.22
CA THR A 173 9.94 -21.66 4.23
C THR A 173 11.27 -21.04 3.84
N ALA A 174 11.38 -19.71 3.83
CA ALA A 174 12.56 -19.05 3.29
C ALA A 174 13.79 -19.24 4.17
N HIS A 175 14.87 -19.68 3.54
CA HIS A 175 16.19 -19.79 4.14
C HIS A 175 17.27 -19.49 3.08
N GLY A 176 18.49 -19.21 3.53
CA GLY A 176 19.65 -18.98 2.65
C GLY A 176 19.41 -17.86 1.63
N ASP A 177 19.80 -18.09 0.38
CA ASP A 177 19.70 -17.11 -0.70
C ASP A 177 18.26 -16.66 -0.99
N TYR A 178 17.27 -17.53 -0.76
CA TYR A 178 15.87 -17.18 -0.96
C TYR A 178 15.38 -16.21 0.14
N MET A 179 15.76 -16.43 1.40
CA MET A 179 15.48 -15.46 2.47
C MET A 179 16.17 -14.12 2.20
N LYS A 180 17.41 -14.15 1.69
CA LYS A 180 18.11 -12.93 1.29
C LYS A 180 17.38 -12.17 0.19
N LEU A 181 16.82 -12.88 -0.80
CA LEU A 181 16.00 -12.27 -1.85
C LEU A 181 14.75 -11.60 -1.27
N MET A 182 14.01 -12.29 -0.38
CA MET A 182 12.80 -11.75 0.25
C MET A 182 13.11 -10.51 1.09
N ALA A 183 14.16 -10.58 1.92
CA ALA A 183 14.62 -9.44 2.70
C ALA A 183 15.07 -8.27 1.83
N SER A 184 15.67 -8.53 0.66
CA SER A 184 16.08 -7.48 -0.28
C SER A 184 14.88 -6.78 -0.93
N ALA A 185 13.82 -7.52 -1.25
CA ALA A 185 12.58 -6.95 -1.76
C ALA A 185 11.88 -6.09 -0.70
N GLY A 186 11.75 -6.60 0.53
CA GLY A 186 11.18 -5.82 1.64
C GLY A 186 11.98 -4.57 1.98
N LEU A 187 13.31 -4.68 1.99
CA LEU A 187 14.16 -3.50 2.19
C LEU A 187 14.00 -2.47 1.06
N ALA A 188 13.86 -2.91 -0.19
CA ALA A 188 13.63 -1.99 -1.31
C ALA A 188 12.32 -1.21 -1.14
N PHE A 189 11.24 -1.90 -0.72
CA PHE A 189 9.96 -1.29 -0.38
C PHE A 189 10.12 -0.27 0.77
N ASP A 190 10.66 -0.67 1.92
CA ASP A 190 10.83 0.22 3.09
C ASP A 190 11.67 1.45 2.74
N TYR A 191 12.72 1.27 1.95
CA TYR A 191 13.63 2.35 1.58
C TYR A 191 12.98 3.36 0.64
N VAL A 192 12.01 2.96 -0.19
CA VAL A 192 11.22 3.90 -1.00
C VAL A 192 10.42 4.82 -0.11
N HIS A 193 9.74 4.29 0.90
CA HIS A 193 8.94 5.09 1.83
C HIS A 193 9.81 6.03 2.65
N LEU A 194 10.94 5.56 3.18
CA LEU A 194 11.90 6.40 3.90
C LEU A 194 12.46 7.52 3.02
N LYS A 195 12.86 7.22 1.79
CA LYS A 195 13.33 8.22 0.83
C LYS A 195 12.23 9.22 0.48
N TYR A 196 11.00 8.77 0.31
CA TYR A 196 9.88 9.67 0.04
C TYR A 196 9.66 10.68 1.18
N LEU A 197 9.74 10.22 2.43
CA LEU A 197 9.63 11.09 3.61
C LEU A 197 10.82 12.06 3.74
N ALA A 198 12.03 11.63 3.34
CA ALA A 198 13.25 12.42 3.49
C ALA A 198 13.48 13.42 2.33
N GLU A 199 13.12 13.05 1.11
CA GLU A 199 13.48 13.76 -0.13
C GLU A 199 12.25 14.39 -0.82
N GLY A 200 11.04 14.12 -0.34
CA GLY A 200 9.83 14.75 -0.85
C GLY A 200 9.78 16.26 -0.60
N ASP A 201 8.85 16.94 -1.26
CA ASP A 201 8.69 18.39 -1.13
C ASP A 201 8.02 18.74 0.22
N LEU A 202 8.89 19.01 1.20
CA LEU A 202 8.54 19.39 2.56
C LEU A 202 8.18 20.88 2.63
N ARG A 203 6.89 21.15 2.74
CA ARG A 203 6.35 22.51 2.89
C ARG A 203 6.42 22.94 4.35
N VAL A 204 7.57 23.50 4.74
CA VAL A 204 7.86 23.94 6.11
C VAL A 204 7.94 25.47 6.20
N THR A 205 7.09 26.06 7.04
CA THR A 205 7.15 27.48 7.38
C THR A 205 7.77 27.63 8.77
N ARG A 206 8.75 28.52 8.90
CA ARG A 206 9.38 28.87 10.18
C ARG A 206 9.11 30.33 10.47
N THR A 207 8.52 30.62 11.62
CA THR A 207 8.32 31.99 12.09
C THR A 207 9.01 32.20 13.42
N GLU A 208 9.62 33.36 13.56
CA GLU A 208 10.30 33.80 14.75
C GLU A 208 9.80 35.20 15.09
N ARG A 209 9.44 35.43 16.35
CA ARG A 209 9.05 36.76 16.82
C ARG A 209 9.49 36.98 18.26
N ASP A 210 9.86 38.21 18.56
CA ASP A 210 10.07 38.63 19.94
C ASP A 210 8.75 38.52 20.72
N ALA A 211 8.81 37.91 21.88
CA ALA A 211 7.72 37.84 22.85
C ALA A 211 8.26 38.34 24.19
N ALA A 212 7.45 39.02 25.01
CA ALA A 212 7.96 39.73 26.20
C ALA A 212 8.92 38.89 27.07
N GLY A 213 10.22 39.19 26.99
CA GLY A 213 11.28 38.50 27.71
C GLY A 213 11.88 37.25 27.02
N GLY A 214 11.58 36.99 25.75
CA GLY A 214 12.11 35.84 25.01
C GLY A 214 11.80 35.84 23.51
N VAL A 215 12.06 34.71 22.86
CA VAL A 215 11.79 34.49 21.43
C VAL A 215 10.74 33.40 21.31
N GLN A 216 9.65 33.68 20.60
CA GLN A 216 8.72 32.65 20.16
C GLN A 216 9.15 32.16 18.79
N TRP A 217 9.44 30.87 18.71
CA TRP A 217 9.70 30.17 17.47
C TRP A 217 8.57 29.18 17.15
N ARG A 218 8.11 29.16 15.90
CA ARG A 218 7.06 28.26 15.43
C ARG A 218 7.50 27.61 14.13
N VAL A 219 7.32 26.30 14.05
CA VAL A 219 7.51 25.52 12.83
C VAL A 219 6.19 24.87 12.46
N GLU A 220 5.73 25.13 11.25
CA GLU A 220 4.56 24.49 10.68
C GLU A 220 4.99 23.67 9.47
N ARG A 221 4.55 22.41 9.40
CA ARG A 221 4.73 21.56 8.23
C ARG A 221 3.38 21.20 7.67
N ALA A 222 3.11 21.60 6.44
CA ALA A 222 1.87 21.24 5.77
C ALA A 222 1.93 19.79 5.29
N ARG A 223 0.89 19.01 5.59
CA ARG A 223 0.70 17.64 5.09
C ARG A 223 -0.18 17.65 3.82
N PRO A 224 -0.06 16.63 2.94
CA PRO A 224 1.01 15.64 2.89
C PRO A 224 2.35 16.22 2.42
N ILE A 225 3.40 15.42 2.55
CA ILE A 225 4.64 15.57 1.77
C ILE A 225 4.26 15.32 0.31
N LEU A 226 4.69 16.21 -0.60
CA LEU A 226 4.35 16.09 -2.01
C LEU A 226 5.49 15.45 -2.81
N PRO A 227 5.20 14.77 -3.93
CA PRO A 227 6.23 14.40 -4.89
C PRO A 227 6.96 15.64 -5.40
N VAL A 228 8.26 15.55 -5.61
CA VAL A 228 9.10 16.66 -6.11
C VAL A 228 8.49 17.26 -7.38
N GLY A 229 8.32 18.59 -7.40
CA GLY A 229 7.77 19.33 -8.54
C GLY A 229 6.24 19.42 -8.56
N THR A 230 5.53 18.81 -7.60
CA THR A 230 4.08 18.95 -7.46
C THR A 230 3.75 20.34 -6.92
N LYS A 231 2.99 21.14 -7.69
CA LYS A 231 2.57 22.46 -7.23
C LYS A 231 1.52 22.34 -6.11
N PRO A 232 1.71 23.05 -4.99
CA PRO A 232 0.67 23.13 -3.97
C PRO A 232 -0.57 23.84 -4.55
N LEU A 233 -1.74 23.29 -4.27
CA LEU A 233 -3.02 23.96 -4.43
C LEU A 233 -3.03 25.24 -3.59
N PRO A 234 -3.72 26.29 -4.08
CA PRO A 234 -3.94 27.49 -3.29
C PRO A 234 -4.55 27.13 -1.96
N VAL A 235 -4.06 27.74 -0.87
CA VAL A 235 -4.75 27.67 0.41
C VAL A 235 -6.15 28.24 0.17
N ALA A 236 -7.19 27.44 0.40
CA ALA A 236 -8.56 27.93 0.35
C ALA A 236 -8.62 29.15 1.27
N GLY A 237 -8.87 30.32 0.68
CA GLY A 237 -8.62 31.61 1.31
C GLY A 237 -9.25 31.67 2.68
N THR A 238 -8.44 32.06 3.67
CA THR A 238 -8.91 32.93 4.73
C THR A 238 -9.56 34.13 4.02
N GLY A 239 -10.89 34.13 3.93
CA GLY A 239 -11.61 35.32 3.52
C GLY A 239 -11.20 36.43 4.47
N GLU A 240 -10.41 37.37 3.97
CA GLU A 240 -10.29 38.67 4.59
C GLU A 240 -11.70 39.26 4.59
N GLY A 241 -12.29 39.36 5.79
CA GLY A 241 -13.49 40.14 5.99
C GLY A 241 -13.24 41.56 5.50
N GLN A 242 -14.01 41.96 4.51
CA GLN A 242 -14.36 43.37 4.31
C GLN A 242 -15.28 43.83 5.44
#